data_AF-A0A225VP66-F1
#
_entry.id   AF-A0A225VP66-F1
#
_cell.length_a   1.000
_cell.length_b   1.000
_cell.length_c   1.000
_cell.angle_alpha   90.00
_cell.angle_beta   90.00
_cell.angle_gamma   90.00
#
_symmetry.space_group_name_H-M   'P 1'
#
loop_
_entity.id
_entity.type
_entity.pdbx_description
1 polymer ?
#
loop_
_entity_poly.entity_id
_entity_poly.type
_entity_poly.pdbx_seq_one_letter_code
_entity_poly.pdbx_strand_id
1 'polypeptide(L)'
;MRLKNTSAKLKENQALLEWLKYTEAYAWPRAKILDRLTEIAPEKEVAIFLQGLKNVPSMKTIGHELQMTQFEQWRMMKMTSDDLAKGLGILKISESMGTQKSILFFEYELFLLKKLLPSTP
;
A
#
# COMPACT_ATOMS: atom_id res chain seq x y z
N MET A 1 10.88 16.05 1.09
CA MET A 1 9.96 15.50 0.08
C MET A 1 8.61 15.27 0.77
N ARG A 2 7.52 15.93 0.34
CA ARG A 2 6.20 15.83 0.99
C ARG A 2 5.22 15.15 0.03
N LEU A 3 4.62 14.03 0.44
CA LEU A 3 3.41 13.54 -0.21
C LEU A 3 2.28 14.48 0.22
N LYS A 4 1.69 15.22 -0.73
CA LYS A 4 0.45 15.97 -0.51
C LYS A 4 -0.43 15.77 -1.72
N ASN A 5 -1.56 15.10 -1.52
CA ASN A 5 -2.72 14.99 -2.40
C ASN A 5 -2.61 14.02 -3.62
N THR A 6 -3.61 13.15 -3.63
CA THR A 6 -3.91 11.92 -4.37
C THR A 6 -3.82 12.01 -5.89
N SER A 7 -3.44 10.86 -6.49
CA SER A 7 -3.56 10.41 -7.89
C SER A 7 -3.04 11.31 -9.03
N ALA A 8 -3.30 12.61 -9.03
CA ALA A 8 -2.78 13.57 -10.03
C ALA A 8 -1.25 13.76 -9.95
N LYS A 9 -0.64 13.47 -8.79
CA LYS A 9 0.79 13.67 -8.52
C LYS A 9 1.73 12.53 -8.86
N LEU A 10 1.26 11.39 -9.36
CA LEU A 10 2.18 10.31 -9.79
C LEU A 10 3.09 10.77 -10.95
N LYS A 11 2.63 11.71 -11.80
CA LYS A 11 3.45 12.39 -12.82
C LYS A 11 4.44 13.41 -12.23
N GLU A 12 4.15 14.02 -11.08
CA GLU A 12 5.06 14.93 -10.37
C GLU A 12 6.11 14.20 -9.51
N ASN A 13 5.94 12.89 -9.32
CA ASN A 13 6.76 12.08 -8.41
C ASN A 13 7.83 11.26 -9.14
N GLN A 14 8.30 11.75 -10.30
CA GLN A 14 9.31 11.09 -11.11
C GLN A 14 10.55 10.71 -10.28
N ALA A 15 11.00 11.59 -9.38
CA ALA A 15 12.11 11.31 -8.47
C ALA A 15 11.83 10.15 -7.50
N LEU A 16 10.59 9.99 -7.00
CA LEU A 16 10.24 8.83 -6.17
C LEU A 16 10.17 7.56 -6.99
N LEU A 17 9.64 7.63 -8.21
CA LEU A 17 9.60 6.49 -9.12
C LEU A 17 11.02 6.05 -9.51
N GLU A 18 11.93 6.99 -9.73
CA GLU A 18 13.34 6.72 -9.98
C GLU A 18 14.03 6.17 -8.73
N TRP A 19 13.75 6.71 -7.55
CA TRP A 19 14.22 6.15 -6.29
C TRP A 19 13.71 4.72 -6.07
N LEU A 20 12.44 4.43 -6.37
CA LEU A 20 11.89 3.08 -6.30
C LEU A 20 12.59 2.12 -7.27
N LYS A 21 12.84 2.55 -8.52
CA LYS A 21 13.65 1.78 -9.48
C LYS A 21 15.07 1.55 -8.97
N TYR A 22 15.67 2.53 -8.32
CA TYR A 22 16.97 2.39 -7.67
C TYR A 22 16.91 1.35 -6.54
N THR A 23 15.92 1.42 -5.65
CA THR A 23 15.76 0.43 -4.58
C THR A 23 15.54 -0.98 -5.12
N GLU A 24 14.87 -1.12 -6.27
CA GLU A 24 14.70 -2.38 -6.99
C GLU A 24 16.04 -2.91 -7.51
N ALA A 25 16.79 -2.07 -8.25
CA ALA A 25 18.07 -2.43 -8.84
C ALA A 25 19.13 -2.85 -7.80
N TYR A 26 19.02 -2.32 -6.58
CA TYR A 26 19.92 -2.65 -5.46
C TYR A 26 19.31 -3.66 -4.49
N ALA A 27 18.19 -4.32 -4.86
CA ALA A 27 17.52 -5.35 -4.05
C ALA A 27 17.29 -4.94 -2.58
N TRP A 28 16.87 -3.68 -2.36
CA TRP A 28 16.61 -3.18 -1.02
C TRP A 28 15.49 -4.00 -0.35
N PRO A 29 15.62 -4.32 0.95
CA PRO A 29 14.54 -4.97 1.68
C PRO A 29 13.25 -4.15 1.62
N ARG A 30 12.14 -4.79 1.24
CA ARG A 30 10.83 -4.13 1.10
C ARG A 30 10.39 -3.40 2.37
N ALA A 31 10.65 -3.99 3.54
CA ALA A 31 10.38 -3.36 4.83
C ALA A 31 11.14 -2.02 5.00
N LYS A 32 12.42 -1.94 4.60
CA LYS A 32 13.19 -0.69 4.67
C LYS A 32 12.68 0.38 3.71
N ILE A 33 12.16 -0.03 2.55
CA ILE A 33 11.51 0.89 1.61
C ILE A 33 10.25 1.47 2.25
N LEU A 34 9.43 0.63 2.89
CA LEU A 34 8.24 1.08 3.62
C LEU A 34 8.61 2.03 4.77
N ASP A 35 9.60 1.69 5.60
CA ASP A 35 10.05 2.56 6.70
C ASP A 35 10.45 3.96 6.20
N ARG A 36 11.17 4.04 5.08
CA ARG A 36 11.53 5.32 4.47
C ARG A 36 10.32 6.10 3.95
N LEU A 37 9.33 5.42 3.38
CA LEU A 37 8.12 6.06 2.90
C LEU A 37 7.27 6.60 4.06
N THR A 38 7.19 5.86 5.17
CA THR A 38 6.41 6.24 6.37
C THR A 38 7.11 7.30 7.22
N GLU A 39 8.43 7.44 7.12
CA GLU A 39 9.18 8.58 7.69
C GLU A 39 8.79 9.93 7.07
N ILE A 40 8.42 9.93 5.78
CA ILE A 40 8.18 11.18 5.02
C ILE A 40 6.69 11.46 4.78
N ALA A 41 5.81 10.49 5.07
CA ALA A 41 4.39 10.62 4.84
C ALA A 41 3.55 9.73 5.77
N PRO A 42 2.30 10.12 6.07
CA PRO A 42 1.40 9.30 6.87
C PRO A 42 1.15 7.92 6.24
N GLU A 43 1.03 6.89 7.07
CA GLU A 43 0.78 5.49 6.68
C GLU A 43 -0.34 5.35 5.63
N LYS A 44 -1.45 6.07 5.84
CA LYS A 44 -2.58 6.13 4.91
C LYS A 44 -2.19 6.57 3.51
N GLU A 45 -1.37 7.61 3.40
CA GLU A 45 -0.95 8.15 2.11
C GLU A 45 0.02 7.20 1.42
N VAL A 46 0.91 6.56 2.19
CA VAL A 46 1.81 5.51 1.70
C VAL A 46 0.99 4.35 1.14
N ALA A 47 0.01 3.83 1.88
CA ALA A 47 -0.81 2.71 1.42
C ALA A 47 -1.59 3.02 0.13
N ILE A 48 -2.18 4.21 0.03
CA ILE A 48 -2.87 4.66 -1.20
C ILE A 48 -1.88 4.82 -2.36
N PHE A 49 -0.68 5.31 -2.09
CA PHE A 49 0.38 5.45 -3.08
C PHE A 49 0.81 4.09 -3.64
N LEU A 50 1.07 3.10 -2.78
CA LEU A 50 1.41 1.74 -3.18
C LEU A 50 0.29 1.10 -4.02
N GLN A 51 -0.97 1.27 -3.61
CA GLN A 51 -2.11 0.84 -4.40
C GLN A 51 -2.15 1.52 -5.78
N GLY A 52 -1.74 2.78 -5.87
CA GLY A 52 -1.60 3.52 -7.12
C GLY A 52 -0.49 2.96 -8.03
N LEU A 53 0.65 2.54 -7.47
CA LEU A 53 1.77 1.98 -8.23
C LEU A 53 1.38 0.71 -9.02
N LYS A 54 0.43 -0.07 -8.50
CA LYS A 54 -0.08 -1.27 -9.16
C LYS A 54 -0.71 -1.00 -10.53
N ASN A 55 -1.14 0.24 -10.78
CA ASN A 55 -1.71 0.69 -12.05
C ASN A 55 -0.66 1.26 -13.02
N VAL A 56 0.59 1.42 -12.60
CA VAL A 56 1.69 1.89 -13.46
C VAL A 56 2.42 0.65 -13.97
N PRO A 57 2.42 0.34 -15.29
CA PRO A 57 2.97 -0.91 -15.81
C PRO A 57 4.40 -1.21 -15.36
N SER A 58 5.28 -0.20 -15.35
CA SER A 58 6.68 -0.34 -14.93
C SER A 58 6.89 -0.46 -13.42
N MET A 59 5.85 -0.23 -12.61
CA MET A 59 5.90 -0.29 -11.14
C MET A 59 4.96 -1.33 -10.55
N LYS A 60 4.22 -2.05 -11.40
CA LYS A 60 3.17 -2.96 -10.94
C LYS A 60 3.70 -4.00 -9.97
N THR A 61 4.85 -4.60 -10.28
CA THR A 61 5.49 -5.62 -9.46
C THR A 61 5.94 -5.07 -8.12
N ILE A 62 6.77 -4.01 -8.11
CA ILE A 62 7.26 -3.42 -6.85
C ILE A 62 6.10 -2.86 -6.00
N GLY A 63 5.09 -2.24 -6.63
CA GLY A 63 3.89 -1.77 -5.94
C GLY A 63 3.13 -2.91 -5.26
N HIS A 64 2.96 -4.04 -5.94
CA HIS A 64 2.34 -5.23 -5.36
C HIS A 64 3.16 -5.79 -4.19
N GLU A 65 4.48 -5.95 -4.35
CA GLU A 65 5.34 -6.51 -3.30
C GLU A 65 5.43 -5.63 -2.05
N LEU A 66 5.52 -4.31 -2.24
CA LEU A 66 5.47 -3.36 -1.14
C LEU A 66 4.11 -3.40 -0.44
N GLN A 67 3.01 -3.48 -1.18
CA GLN A 67 1.66 -3.60 -0.61
C GLN A 67 1.49 -4.88 0.21
N MET A 68 2.01 -6.02 -0.28
CA MET A 68 2.00 -7.28 0.44
C MET A 68 2.87 -7.24 1.72
N THR A 69 4.01 -6.55 1.64
CA THR A 69 4.88 -6.34 2.82
C THR A 69 4.16 -5.48 3.87
N GLN A 70 3.45 -4.43 3.44
CA GLN A 70 2.64 -3.60 4.33
C GLN A 70 1.50 -4.41 4.97
N PHE A 71 0.85 -5.31 4.22
CA PHE A 71 -0.18 -6.20 4.78
C PHE A 71 0.36 -7.17 5.84
N GLU A 72 1.55 -7.73 5.63
CA GLU A 72 2.20 -8.55 6.66
C GLU A 72 2.52 -7.72 7.92
N GLN A 73 2.99 -6.47 7.76
CA GLN A 73 3.23 -5.57 8.90
C GLN A 73 1.93 -5.29 9.67
N TRP A 74 0.84 -4.92 8.99
CA TRP A 74 -0.47 -4.71 9.61
C TRP A 74 -0.99 -5.96 10.34
N ARG A 75 -0.82 -7.14 9.74
CA ARG A 75 -1.18 -8.42 10.37
C ARG A 75 -0.36 -8.67 11.64
N MET A 76 0.96 -8.45 11.60
CA MET A 76 1.84 -8.59 12.78
C MET A 76 1.47 -7.60 13.89
N MET A 77 1.01 -6.41 13.52
CA MET A 77 0.48 -5.39 14.44
C MET A 77 -0.95 -5.70 14.91
N LYS A 78 -1.55 -6.82 14.48
CA LYS A 78 -2.94 -7.21 14.78
C LYS A 78 -3.97 -6.16 14.37
N MET A 79 -3.71 -5.45 13.27
CA MET A 79 -4.61 -4.43 12.78
C MET A 79 -5.93 -5.06 12.30
N THR A 80 -7.03 -4.62 12.91
CA THR A 80 -8.37 -5.11 12.57
C THR A 80 -8.93 -4.41 11.34
N SER A 81 -10.00 -4.97 10.76
CA SER A 81 -10.77 -4.35 9.68
C SER A 81 -11.25 -2.94 10.07
N ASP A 82 -11.76 -2.78 11.30
CA ASP A 82 -12.25 -1.48 11.79
C ASP A 82 -11.13 -0.46 11.94
N ASP A 83 -9.96 -0.88 12.43
CA ASP A 83 -8.79 0.00 12.55
C ASP A 83 -8.31 0.46 11.18
N LEU A 84 -8.23 -0.46 10.21
CA LEU A 84 -7.85 -0.12 8.84
C LEU A 84 -8.87 0.82 8.19
N ALA A 85 -10.17 0.54 8.32
CA ALA A 85 -11.21 1.39 7.76
C ALA A 85 -11.13 2.82 8.32
N LYS A 86 -10.95 2.96 9.64
CA LYS A 86 -10.73 4.26 10.30
C LYS A 86 -9.45 4.93 9.82
N GLY A 87 -8.34 4.20 9.74
CA GLY A 87 -7.03 4.71 9.25
C GLY A 87 -7.10 5.22 7.81
N LEU A 88 -7.84 4.52 6.93
CA LEU A 88 -8.08 4.96 5.56
C LEU A 88 -9.12 6.09 5.44
N GLY A 89 -9.84 6.38 6.52
CA GLY A 89 -10.95 7.35 6.54
C GLY A 89 -12.15 6.89 5.72
N ILE A 90 -12.46 5.59 5.76
CA ILE A 90 -13.67 5.00 5.19
C ILE A 90 -14.75 5.09 6.27
N LEU A 91 -15.64 6.07 6.15
CA LEU A 91 -16.75 6.27 7.09
C LEU A 91 -17.93 5.35 6.78
N LYS A 92 -18.18 5.12 5.49
CA LYS A 92 -19.18 4.18 4.97
C LYS A 92 -18.63 3.50 3.73
N ILE A 93 -18.59 2.17 3.75
CA ILE A 93 -18.03 1.38 2.65
C ILE A 93 -18.80 1.62 1.35
N SER A 94 -20.15 1.65 1.42
CA SER A 94 -21.04 1.86 0.27
C SER A 94 -20.74 3.16 -0.49
N GLU A 95 -20.40 4.24 0.22
CA GLU A 95 -20.09 5.54 -0.36
C GLU A 95 -18.65 5.63 -0.89
N SER A 96 -17.79 4.68 -0.53
CA SER A 96 -16.37 4.64 -0.91
C SER A 96 -16.03 3.61 -1.99
N MET A 97 -17.02 2.84 -2.45
CA MET A 97 -16.87 1.74 -3.41
C MET A 97 -16.19 2.22 -4.70
N GLY A 98 -15.21 1.44 -5.18
CA GLY A 98 -14.44 1.74 -6.38
C GLY A 98 -13.29 2.73 -6.19
N THR A 99 -13.09 3.28 -4.98
CA THR A 99 -11.93 4.12 -4.68
C THR A 99 -10.68 3.29 -4.38
N GLN A 100 -9.49 3.87 -4.54
CA GLN A 100 -8.23 3.21 -4.16
C GLN A 100 -8.24 2.73 -2.70
N LYS A 101 -8.89 3.50 -1.81
CA LYS A 101 -9.02 3.15 -0.38
C LYS A 101 -9.90 1.93 -0.17
N SER A 102 -11.08 1.86 -0.81
CA SER A 102 -11.95 0.70 -0.68
C SER A 102 -11.33 -0.55 -1.29
N ILE A 103 -10.63 -0.41 -2.43
CA ILE A 103 -9.94 -1.54 -3.07
C ILE A 103 -8.84 -2.07 -2.12
N LEU A 104 -8.00 -1.18 -1.59
CA LEU A 104 -6.97 -1.51 -0.62
C LEU A 104 -7.53 -2.21 0.62
N PHE A 105 -8.65 -1.71 1.17
CA PHE A 105 -9.34 -2.32 2.30
C PHE A 105 -9.73 -3.77 1.99
N PHE A 106 -10.44 -4.01 0.88
CA PHE A 106 -10.87 -5.37 0.52
C PHE A 106 -9.69 -6.30 0.18
N GLU A 107 -8.62 -5.78 -0.39
CA GLU A 107 -7.41 -6.58 -0.63
C GLU A 107 -6.76 -7.05 0.66
N TYR A 108 -6.73 -6.21 1.71
CA TYR A 108 -6.24 -6.61 3.02
C TYR A 108 -7.14 -7.66 3.68
N GLU A 109 -8.46 -7.49 3.59
CA GLU A 109 -9.43 -8.50 4.08
C GLU A 109 -9.21 -9.86 3.40
N LEU A 110 -9.08 -9.86 2.06
CA LEU A 110 -8.79 -11.07 1.30
C LEU A 110 -7.44 -11.68 1.68
N PHE A 111 -6.44 -10.84 1.97
CA PHE A 111 -5.14 -11.30 2.46
C PHE A 111 -5.25 -12.00 3.81
N LEU A 112 -5.97 -11.42 4.77
CA LEU A 112 -6.20 -12.05 6.09
C LEU A 112 -6.92 -13.39 5.93
N LEU A 113 -7.99 -13.45 5.14
CA LEU A 113 -8.72 -14.69 4.87
C LEU A 113 -7.81 -15.78 4.31
N LYS A 114 -6.97 -15.45 3.32
CA LYS A 114 -6.02 -16.40 2.72
C LYS A 114 -4.99 -16.92 3.72
N LYS A 115 -4.60 -16.12 4.72
CA LYS A 115 -3.66 -16.55 5.78
C LYS A 115 -4.32 -17.40 6.85
N LEU A 116 -5.62 -17.29 7.03
CA LEU A 116 -6.40 -18.08 7.98
C LEU A 116 -6.81 -19.44 7.42
N LEU A 117 -6.94 -19.56 6.09
CA LEU A 117 -7.23 -20.84 5.45
C LEU A 117 -5.99 -21.75 5.49
N PRO A 118 -6.14 -23.03 5.85
CA PRO A 118 -5.04 -23.98 5.75
C PRO A 118 -4.61 -24.08 4.28
N SER A 119 -3.30 -24.06 4.02
CA SER A 119 -2.75 -24.34 2.70
C SER A 119 -3.29 -25.68 2.23
N THR A 120 -4.16 -25.69 1.21
CA THR A 120 -4.58 -26.95 0.58
C THR A 120 -3.34 -27.66 0.05
N PRO A 121 -3.15 -28.95 0.37
CA PRO A 121 -2.02 -29.74 -0.09
C PRO A 121 -2.01 -29.94 -1.61
#